data_AF-A0A1R3HS21-F1
#
_entry.id   AF-A0A1R3HS21-F1
#
_cell.length_a   1.000
_cell.length_b   1.000
_cell.length_c   1.000
_cell.angle_alpha   90.00
_cell.angle_beta   90.00
_cell.angle_gamma   90.00
#
_symmetry.space_group_name_H-M   'P 1'
#
loop_
_entity.id
_entity.type
_entity.pdbx_description
1 polymer ?
#
loop_
_entity_poly.entity_id
_entity_poly.type
_entity_poly.pdbx_seq_one_letter_code
_entity_poly.pdbx_strand_id
1 'polypeptide(L)'
;MCLKMSCFYYILAALSCLVLLPGPVSFAQGQLSPSFYDQSCPNVTNVIRQILLNAALDDPRLPASFGCDASILLDDPETTEKTALPNVNSARGYEVVDAMKEALENAGGPSYEVPLGRPDGVTASRDLANTALPAFFESIDQIKAKFAAVGLNTTLDLVALSGN
;
A
#
# COMPACT_ATOMS: atom_id res chain seq x y z
N MET A 1 41.88 45.10 13.46
CA MET A 1 40.55 45.31 12.84
C MET A 1 40.29 44.45 11.59
N CYS A 2 41.05 43.38 11.30
CA CYS A 2 40.80 42.52 10.13
C CYS A 2 39.91 41.28 10.36
N LEU A 3 39.72 40.79 11.59
CA LEU A 3 38.94 39.54 11.81
C LEU A 3 37.41 39.71 11.76
N LYS A 4 36.88 40.94 11.88
CA LYS A 4 35.42 41.19 11.89
C LYS A 4 34.80 41.31 10.49
N MET A 5 35.59 41.69 9.48
CA MET A 5 35.09 41.94 8.12
C MET A 5 34.92 40.66 7.30
N SER A 6 35.82 39.68 7.48
CA SER A 6 35.74 38.39 6.80
C SER A 6 34.56 37.55 7.28
N CYS A 7 34.26 37.53 8.59
CA CYS A 7 33.13 36.77 9.13
C CYS A 7 31.77 37.32 8.66
N PHE A 8 31.64 38.64 8.53
CA PHE A 8 30.41 39.27 8.04
C PHE A 8 30.16 38.96 6.56
N TYR A 9 31.23 38.85 5.77
CA TYR A 9 31.19 38.46 4.36
C TYR A 9 30.78 36.99 4.18
N TYR A 10 31.25 36.09 5.06
CA TYR A 10 30.83 34.68 5.05
C TYR A 10 29.36 34.49 5.50
N ILE A 11 28.88 35.29 6.46
CA ILE A 11 27.47 35.25 6.89
C ILE A 11 26.54 35.79 5.79
N LEU A 12 26.91 36.90 5.13
CA LEU A 12 26.16 37.44 3.98
C LEU A 12 26.19 36.50 2.75
N ALA A 13 27.32 35.84 2.49
CA ALA A 13 27.44 34.85 1.41
C ALA A 13 26.66 33.55 1.70
N ALA A 14 26.54 33.14 2.96
CA ALA A 14 25.74 31.98 3.37
C ALA A 14 24.23 32.26 3.26
N LEU A 15 23.78 33.47 3.61
CA LEU A 15 22.37 33.88 3.46
C LEU A 15 21.96 34.09 2.01
N SER A 16 22.85 34.53 1.12
CA SER A 16 22.56 34.67 -0.31
C SER A 16 22.47 33.33 -1.05
N CYS A 17 23.08 32.26 -0.50
CA CYS A 17 23.02 30.91 -1.06
C CYS A 17 21.66 30.22 -0.81
N LEU A 18 20.91 30.64 0.21
CA LEU A 18 19.62 30.05 0.58
C LEU A 18 18.44 30.58 -0.26
N VAL A 19 18.60 31.71 -0.96
CA VAL A 19 17.49 32.42 -1.65
C VAL A 19 17.55 32.28 -3.19
N LEU A 20 18.61 31.67 -3.75
CA LEU A 20 18.85 31.65 -5.21
C LEU A 20 18.91 30.26 -5.85
N LEU A 21 18.46 29.20 -5.16
CA LEU A 21 18.15 27.94 -5.83
C LEU A 21 16.63 27.83 -5.99
N PRO A 22 16.03 28.24 -7.13
CA PRO A 22 14.75 27.71 -7.55
C PRO A 22 14.99 26.27 -8.03
N GLY A 23 15.41 25.41 -7.10
CA GLY A 23 15.37 23.98 -7.30
C GLY A 23 13.91 23.56 -7.17
N PRO A 24 13.37 22.74 -8.07
CA PRO A 24 12.04 22.20 -7.87
C PRO A 24 12.03 21.47 -6.53
N VAL A 25 11.07 21.82 -5.68
CA VAL A 25 10.73 21.02 -4.50
C VAL A 25 10.24 19.69 -5.06
N SER A 26 11.14 18.71 -5.18
CA SER A 26 10.79 17.38 -5.66
C SER A 26 9.88 16.74 -4.63
N PHE A 27 8.57 16.80 -4.86
CA PHE A 27 7.64 15.87 -4.25
C PHE A 27 8.02 14.49 -4.77
N ALA A 28 8.59 13.64 -3.91
CA ALA A 28 8.84 12.26 -4.25
C ALA A 28 7.49 11.58 -4.49
N GLN A 29 7.12 11.38 -5.75
CA GLN A 29 6.00 10.50 -6.11
C GLN A 29 6.54 9.08 -6.05
N GLY A 30 6.09 8.29 -5.07
CA GLY A 30 6.36 6.86 -5.01
C GLY A 30 5.65 6.16 -6.17
N GLN A 31 6.29 6.11 -7.33
CA GLN A 31 5.69 5.56 -8.54
C GLN A 31 5.85 4.04 -8.57
N LEU A 32 4.73 3.34 -8.74
CA LEU A 32 4.71 1.88 -8.91
C LEU A 32 5.25 1.53 -10.30
N SER A 33 6.09 0.49 -10.37
CA SER A 33 6.60 -0.04 -11.62
C SER A 33 6.37 -1.55 -11.70
N PRO A 34 5.81 -2.08 -12.82
CA PRO A 34 5.67 -3.51 -13.03
C PRO A 34 7.01 -4.27 -12.99
N SER A 35 8.11 -3.59 -13.32
CA SER A 35 9.46 -4.16 -13.37
C SER A 35 10.26 -4.03 -12.06
N PHE A 36 9.62 -3.60 -10.97
CA PHE A 36 10.35 -3.24 -9.74
C PHE A 36 11.11 -4.43 -9.12
N TYR A 37 10.65 -5.67 -9.34
CA TYR A 37 11.33 -6.90 -8.89
C TYR A 37 12.26 -7.56 -9.90
N ASP A 38 12.33 -7.09 -11.15
CA ASP A 38 12.99 -7.84 -12.23
C ASP A 38 14.45 -8.18 -11.91
N GLN A 39 15.12 -7.36 -11.08
CA GLN A 39 16.50 -7.56 -10.67
C GLN A 39 16.65 -8.19 -9.28
N SER A 40 15.76 -7.85 -8.34
CA SER A 40 15.86 -8.27 -6.93
C SER A 40 15.18 -9.60 -6.64
N CYS A 41 14.10 -9.92 -7.36
CA CYS A 41 13.36 -11.17 -7.26
C CYS A 41 12.77 -11.56 -8.64
N PRO A 42 13.59 -11.98 -9.60
CA PRO A 42 13.17 -12.19 -11.00
C PRO A 42 12.06 -13.24 -11.19
N ASN A 43 11.88 -14.13 -10.21
CA ASN A 43 10.88 -15.18 -10.25
C ASN A 43 9.60 -14.86 -9.44
N VAL A 44 9.49 -13.67 -8.84
CA VAL A 44 8.37 -13.30 -7.94
C VAL A 44 7.00 -13.61 -8.56
N THR A 45 6.80 -13.20 -9.81
CA THR A 45 5.53 -13.36 -10.52
C THR A 45 5.22 -14.82 -10.78
N ASN A 46 6.23 -15.64 -11.05
CA ASN A 46 6.04 -17.07 -11.30
C ASN A 46 5.73 -17.82 -10.00
N VAL A 47 6.46 -17.52 -8.92
CA VAL A 47 6.24 -18.12 -7.59
C VAL A 47 4.82 -17.81 -7.10
N ILE A 48 4.43 -16.53 -7.08
CA ILE A 48 3.10 -16.09 -6.65
C ILE A 48 2.02 -16.73 -7.53
N ARG A 49 2.19 -16.71 -8.85
CA ARG A 49 1.20 -17.29 -9.78
C ARG A 49 0.98 -18.78 -9.52
N GLN A 50 2.03 -19.55 -9.26
CA GLN A 50 1.89 -20.99 -9.00
C GLN A 50 1.08 -21.24 -7.72
N ILE A 51 1.38 -20.52 -6.65
CA ILE A 51 0.66 -20.68 -5.37
C ILE A 51 -0.79 -20.20 -5.51
N LEU A 52 -1.04 -19.06 -6.15
CA LEU A 52 -2.39 -18.55 -6.41
C LEU A 52 -3.21 -19.53 -7.24
N LEU A 53 -2.64 -20.07 -8.32
CA LEU A 53 -3.36 -21.01 -9.19
C LEU A 53 -3.68 -22.31 -8.47
N ASN A 54 -2.79 -22.80 -7.61
CA ASN A 54 -3.06 -23.97 -6.79
C ASN A 54 -4.16 -23.69 -5.77
N ALA A 55 -4.10 -22.55 -5.06
CA ALA A 55 -5.13 -22.15 -4.11
C ALA A 55 -6.49 -21.89 -4.77
N ALA A 56 -6.50 -21.40 -6.01
CA ALA A 56 -7.71 -21.16 -6.78
C ALA A 56 -8.43 -22.46 -7.21
N LEU A 57 -7.78 -23.63 -7.14
CA LEU A 57 -8.44 -24.91 -7.33
C LEU A 57 -9.36 -25.24 -6.16
N ASP A 58 -8.97 -24.84 -4.95
CA ASP A 58 -9.73 -25.10 -3.73
C ASP A 58 -10.78 -23.99 -3.48
N ASP A 59 -10.39 -22.72 -3.63
CA ASP A 59 -11.30 -21.58 -3.56
C ASP A 59 -11.11 -20.65 -4.77
N PRO A 60 -11.93 -20.80 -5.83
CA PRO A 60 -11.88 -19.93 -7.00
C PRO A 60 -12.11 -18.44 -6.71
N ARG A 61 -12.65 -18.08 -5.53
CA ARG A 61 -12.94 -16.70 -5.11
C ARG A 61 -11.83 -16.09 -4.25
N LEU A 62 -10.75 -16.82 -3.98
CA LEU A 62 -9.64 -16.37 -3.14
C LEU A 62 -8.90 -15.10 -3.65
N PRO A 63 -8.67 -14.88 -4.95
CA PRO A 63 -7.90 -13.73 -5.45
C PRO A 63 -8.49 -12.35 -5.15
N ALA A 64 -9.74 -12.26 -4.66
CA ALA A 64 -10.45 -11.00 -4.44
C ALA A 64 -10.26 -10.37 -3.04
N SER A 65 -9.43 -10.95 -2.16
CA SER A 65 -9.50 -10.67 -0.71
C SER A 65 -8.33 -9.86 -0.12
N PHE A 66 -7.43 -9.28 -0.92
CA PHE A 66 -6.18 -8.67 -0.40
C PHE A 66 -6.12 -7.15 -0.55
N GLY A 67 -5.78 -6.46 0.54
CA GLY A 67 -5.61 -5.00 0.59
C GLY A 67 -4.27 -4.53 0.01
N CYS A 68 -4.18 -3.25 -0.37
CA CYS A 68 -3.04 -2.67 -1.09
C CYS A 68 -1.91 -2.12 -0.18
N ASP A 69 -2.07 -2.16 1.12
CA ASP A 69 -1.11 -1.73 2.13
C ASP A 69 -0.87 -2.81 3.19
N ALA A 70 -1.37 -4.03 2.99
CA ALA A 70 -1.18 -5.17 3.88
C ALA A 70 -1.64 -4.97 5.34
N SER A 71 -2.27 -3.85 5.73
CA SER A 71 -2.69 -3.57 7.11
C SER A 71 -3.71 -4.60 7.62
N ILE A 72 -4.55 -5.11 6.72
CA ILE A 72 -5.52 -6.18 6.98
C ILE A 72 -4.87 -7.50 7.44
N LEU A 73 -3.58 -7.71 7.15
CA LEU A 73 -2.85 -8.92 7.52
C LEU A 73 -2.34 -8.88 8.96
N LEU A 74 -2.28 -7.70 9.60
CA LEU A 74 -1.75 -7.54 10.95
C LEU A 74 -2.69 -8.14 12.02
N ASP A 75 -2.10 -8.92 12.93
CA ASP A 75 -2.80 -9.68 13.99
C ASP A 75 -2.81 -8.99 15.36
N ASP A 76 -2.72 -7.65 15.39
CA ASP A 76 -2.79 -6.90 16.64
C ASP A 76 -4.19 -7.05 17.30
N PRO A 77 -4.27 -7.50 18.57
CA PRO A 77 -5.57 -7.82 19.19
C PRO A 77 -6.48 -6.59 19.34
N GLU A 78 -5.92 -5.39 19.47
CA GLU A 78 -6.67 -4.16 19.70
C GLU A 78 -7.14 -3.54 18.38
N THR A 79 -6.29 -3.55 17.37
CA THR A 79 -6.45 -2.75 16.15
C THR A 79 -6.69 -3.56 14.88
N THR A 80 -6.57 -4.90 14.93
CA THR A 80 -6.72 -5.74 13.73
C THR A 80 -8.02 -5.46 12.98
N GLU A 81 -7.86 -5.29 11.67
CA GLU A 81 -8.97 -5.12 10.72
C GLU A 81 -9.70 -6.44 10.46
N LYS A 82 -9.10 -7.60 10.76
CA LYS A 82 -9.70 -8.93 10.57
C LYS A 82 -11.01 -9.09 11.34
N THR A 83 -11.13 -8.38 12.48
CA THR A 83 -12.34 -8.39 13.32
C THR A 83 -13.26 -7.19 13.08
N ALA A 84 -12.98 -6.35 12.08
CA ALA A 84 -13.92 -5.31 11.67
C ALA A 84 -15.20 -5.96 11.11
N LEU A 85 -16.35 -5.31 11.28
CA LEU A 85 -17.66 -5.78 10.79
C LEU A 85 -17.66 -6.28 9.34
N PRO A 86 -17.06 -5.58 8.35
CA PRO A 86 -17.04 -6.06 6.97
C PRO A 86 -16.12 -7.28 6.74
N ASN A 87 -15.16 -7.53 7.63
CA ASN A 87 -14.12 -8.54 7.44
C ASN A 87 -14.36 -9.81 8.28
N VAL A 88 -14.92 -9.66 9.49
CA VAL A 88 -15.07 -10.75 10.45
C VAL A 88 -15.96 -11.86 9.87
N ASN A 89 -15.46 -13.09 9.88
CA ASN A 89 -16.11 -14.26 9.25
C ASN A 89 -16.42 -14.09 7.75
N SER A 90 -15.70 -13.21 7.05
CA SER A 90 -15.94 -12.88 5.63
C SER A 90 -14.63 -12.93 4.83
N ALA A 91 -13.67 -12.08 5.19
CA ALA A 91 -12.33 -12.05 4.60
C ALA A 91 -11.55 -13.33 4.97
N ARG A 92 -10.82 -13.90 4.02
CA ARG A 92 -10.16 -15.21 4.12
C ARG A 92 -8.98 -15.33 3.16
N GLY A 93 -8.23 -16.43 3.24
CA GLY A 93 -7.07 -16.69 2.39
C GLY A 93 -5.77 -16.06 2.91
N TYR A 94 -5.72 -15.70 4.21
CA TYR A 94 -4.53 -15.14 4.85
C TYR A 94 -3.36 -16.13 4.80
N GLU A 95 -3.65 -17.42 5.04
CA GLU A 95 -2.72 -18.52 4.96
C GLU A 95 -2.08 -18.70 3.57
N VAL A 96 -2.80 -18.31 2.52
CA VAL A 96 -2.31 -18.35 1.15
C VAL A 96 -1.32 -17.20 0.89
N VAL A 97 -1.54 -16.03 1.51
CA VAL A 97 -0.58 -14.91 1.48
C VAL A 97 0.68 -15.28 2.25
N ASP A 98 0.54 -15.89 3.43
CA ASP A 98 1.67 -16.35 4.24
C ASP A 98 2.53 -17.37 3.47
N ALA A 99 1.89 -18.34 2.80
CA ALA A 99 2.59 -19.31 1.96
C ALA A 99 3.34 -18.66 0.79
N MET A 100 2.77 -17.61 0.17
CA MET A 100 3.49 -16.84 -0.85
C MET A 100 4.69 -16.09 -0.28
N LYS A 101 4.52 -15.45 0.87
CA LYS A 101 5.60 -14.72 1.53
C LYS A 101 6.75 -15.67 1.87
N GLU A 102 6.44 -16.81 2.49
CA GLU A 102 7.42 -17.83 2.86
C GLU A 102 8.15 -18.38 1.61
N ALA A 103 7.42 -18.69 0.54
CA ALA A 103 8.04 -19.16 -0.70
C ALA A 103 8.99 -18.14 -1.32
N LEU A 104 8.65 -16.84 -1.26
CA LEU A 104 9.50 -15.77 -1.77
C LEU A 104 10.77 -15.56 -0.91
N GLU A 105 10.64 -15.62 0.41
CA GLU A 105 11.78 -15.56 1.33
C GLU A 105 12.73 -16.74 1.12
N ASN A 106 12.19 -17.95 0.95
CA ASN A 106 12.97 -19.16 0.67
C ASN A 106 13.63 -19.15 -0.71
N ALA A 107 13.04 -18.48 -1.70
CA ALA A 107 13.60 -18.36 -3.05
C ALA A 107 14.78 -17.37 -3.15
N GLY A 108 15.29 -16.86 -2.02
CA GLY A 108 16.32 -15.83 -1.98
C GLY A 108 15.79 -14.46 -2.38
N GLY A 109 14.47 -14.26 -2.30
CA GLY A 109 13.89 -12.92 -2.30
C GLY A 109 14.43 -12.12 -1.10
N PRO A 110 14.52 -10.79 -1.21
CA PRO A 110 14.97 -9.98 -0.09
C PRO A 110 14.12 -10.24 1.16
N SER A 111 14.78 -10.52 2.30
CA SER A 111 14.14 -10.52 3.63
C SER A 111 14.02 -9.07 4.13
N TYR A 112 13.33 -8.24 3.35
CA TYR A 112 12.91 -6.88 3.68
C TYR A 112 11.75 -6.48 2.77
N GLU A 113 11.11 -5.36 3.10
CA GLU A 113 9.96 -4.76 2.40
C GLU A 113 10.02 -4.94 0.88
N VAL A 114 8.95 -5.52 0.34
CA VAL A 114 8.93 -6.20 -0.95
C VAL A 114 8.83 -5.16 -2.08
N PRO A 115 9.76 -5.10 -3.05
CA PRO A 115 9.71 -4.15 -4.16
C PRO A 115 8.77 -4.46 -5.36
N LEU A 116 7.45 -4.36 -5.14
CA LEU A 116 6.39 -3.74 -5.96
C LEU A 116 5.95 -2.56 -5.06
N GLY A 117 6.04 -1.32 -5.54
CA GLY A 117 6.48 -0.17 -4.71
C GLY A 117 5.56 0.39 -3.60
N ARG A 118 4.66 -0.40 -3.03
CA ARG A 118 3.85 0.01 -1.87
C ARG A 118 4.48 -0.57 -0.60
N PRO A 119 4.98 0.28 0.33
CA PRO A 119 5.40 -0.18 1.65
C PRO A 119 4.24 -0.84 2.40
N ASP A 120 4.55 -1.84 3.21
CA ASP A 120 3.58 -2.48 4.09
C ASP A 120 3.15 -1.51 5.19
N GLY A 121 1.88 -1.54 5.53
CA GLY A 121 1.31 -0.82 6.66
C GLY A 121 1.88 -1.39 7.95
N VAL A 122 2.40 -0.52 8.81
CA VAL A 122 2.88 -0.88 10.16
C VAL A 122 1.79 -0.75 11.22
N THR A 123 0.59 -0.34 10.81
CA THR A 123 -0.58 -0.13 11.67
C THR A 123 -1.84 -0.61 10.98
N ALA A 124 -2.70 -1.30 11.71
CA ALA A 124 -4.05 -1.64 11.28
C ALA A 124 -5.05 -0.63 11.85
N SER A 125 -6.21 -0.50 11.21
CA SER A 125 -7.30 0.31 11.75
C SER A 125 -8.67 -0.33 11.57
N ARG A 126 -9.10 -1.07 12.60
CA ARG A 126 -10.45 -1.63 12.71
C ARG A 126 -11.56 -0.60 12.48
N ASP A 127 -11.41 0.60 13.05
CA ASP A 127 -12.41 1.67 12.94
C ASP A 127 -12.50 2.23 11.52
N LEU A 128 -11.35 2.38 10.86
CA LEU A 128 -11.33 2.79 9.46
C LEU A 128 -11.97 1.70 8.59
N ALA A 129 -11.67 0.42 8.81
CA ALA A 129 -12.32 -0.66 8.08
C ALA A 129 -13.85 -0.65 8.25
N ASN A 130 -14.35 -0.44 9.47
CA ASN A 130 -15.78 -0.35 9.76
C ASN A 130 -16.50 0.82 9.06
N THR A 131 -15.79 1.91 8.78
CA THR A 131 -16.38 3.14 8.25
C THR A 131 -16.10 3.36 6.78
N ALA A 132 -14.95 2.93 6.27
CA ALA A 132 -14.51 3.12 4.90
C ALA A 132 -15.03 2.04 3.94
N LEU A 133 -15.22 0.81 4.40
CA LEU A 133 -15.72 -0.27 3.55
C LEU A 133 -17.24 -0.16 3.37
N PRO A 134 -17.76 -0.26 2.14
CA PRO A 134 -19.20 -0.22 1.88
C PRO A 134 -19.88 -1.47 2.47
N ALA A 135 -21.00 -1.27 3.15
CA ALA A 135 -21.83 -2.38 3.63
C ALA A 135 -22.99 -2.63 2.65
N PHE A 136 -23.41 -3.89 2.52
CA PHE A 136 -24.46 -4.29 1.56
C PHE A 136 -25.83 -3.64 1.81
N PHE A 137 -26.07 -3.11 3.01
CA PHE A 137 -27.32 -2.46 3.41
C PHE A 137 -27.29 -0.93 3.32
N GLU A 138 -26.17 -0.34 2.90
CA GLU A 138 -26.05 1.10 2.73
C GLU A 138 -26.78 1.60 1.48
N SER A 139 -27.22 2.85 1.52
CA SER A 139 -27.82 3.49 0.34
C SER A 139 -26.77 3.70 -0.76
N ILE A 140 -27.23 3.79 -2.01
CA ILE A 140 -26.33 4.06 -3.14
C ILE A 140 -25.55 5.38 -2.96
N ASP A 141 -26.14 6.37 -2.29
CA ASP A 141 -25.46 7.65 -2.02
C ASP A 141 -24.34 7.50 -0.99
N GLN A 142 -24.54 6.66 0.03
CA GLN A 142 -23.48 6.31 1.00
C GLN A 142 -22.34 5.55 0.33
N ILE A 143 -22.67 4.58 -0.54
CA ILE A 143 -21.67 3.82 -1.28
C ILE A 143 -20.86 4.73 -2.22
N LYS A 144 -21.54 5.63 -2.95
CA LYS A 144 -20.87 6.63 -3.81
C LYS A 144 -19.96 7.55 -3.00
N ALA A 145 -20.38 7.97 -1.81
CA ALA A 145 -19.54 8.80 -0.94
C ALA A 145 -18.24 8.08 -0.54
N LYS A 146 -18.31 6.78 -0.21
CA LYS A 146 -17.14 5.96 0.13
C LYS A 146 -16.18 5.78 -1.05
N PHE A 147 -16.71 5.51 -2.25
CA PHE A 147 -15.89 5.44 -3.48
C PHE A 147 -15.20 6.78 -3.77
N ALA A 148 -15.94 7.89 -3.65
CA ALA A 148 -15.37 9.22 -3.83
C ALA A 148 -14.28 9.54 -2.79
N ALA A 149 -14.43 9.08 -1.54
CA ALA A 149 -13.46 9.30 -0.47
C ALA A 149 -12.08 8.66 -0.75
N VAL A 150 -12.04 7.59 -1.54
CA VAL A 150 -10.80 6.94 -2.00
C VAL A 150 -10.39 7.34 -3.42
N GLY A 151 -11.02 8.38 -3.98
CA GLY A 151 -10.69 8.93 -5.29
C GLY A 151 -11.23 8.14 -6.49
N LEU A 152 -12.17 7.22 -6.27
CA LEU A 152 -12.80 6.44 -7.33
C LEU A 152 -14.02 7.15 -7.93
N ASN A 153 -14.24 6.95 -9.22
CA ASN A 153 -15.38 7.48 -9.94
C ASN A 153 -16.68 6.78 -9.50
N THR A 154 -17.66 7.58 -9.10
CA THR A 154 -18.94 7.11 -8.53
C THR A 154 -19.90 6.48 -9.54
N THR A 155 -19.52 6.46 -10.83
CA THR A 155 -20.31 5.85 -11.91
C THR A 155 -19.52 4.75 -12.58
N LEU A 156 -18.34 5.05 -13.12
CA LEU A 156 -17.53 4.08 -13.85
C LEU A 156 -16.92 3.04 -12.91
N ASP A 157 -16.15 3.48 -11.92
CA ASP A 157 -15.41 2.56 -11.04
C ASP A 157 -16.37 1.83 -10.10
N LEU A 158 -17.40 2.52 -9.61
CA LEU A 158 -18.45 1.88 -8.81
C LEU A 158 -19.11 0.72 -9.57
N VAL A 159 -19.56 0.94 -10.81
CA VAL A 159 -20.24 -0.10 -11.59
C VAL A 159 -19.25 -1.21 -11.98
N ALA A 160 -18.05 -0.85 -12.42
CA ALA A 160 -17.04 -1.83 -12.83
C ALA A 160 -16.60 -2.73 -11.67
N LEU A 161 -16.38 -2.17 -10.48
CA LEU A 161 -15.92 -2.92 -9.31
C LEU A 161 -17.04 -3.70 -8.62
N SER A 162 -18.30 -3.31 -8.80
CA SER A 162 -19.46 -4.06 -8.29
C SER A 162 -19.77 -5.35 -9.07
N GLY A 163 -19.07 -5.59 -10.19
CA GLY A 163 -19.24 -6.79 -11.03
C GLY A 163 -18.33 -7.97 -10.69
N ASN A 164 -17.54 -7.87 -9.61
CA ASN A 164 -16.61 -8.92 -9.15
C ASN A 164 -17.23 -9.86 -8.10
#